data_AF-A0A515L9V0-F1
#
_entry.id   AF-A0A515L9V0-F1
#
_cell.length_a   1.000
_cell.length_b   1.000
_cell.length_c   1.000
_cell.angle_alpha   90.00
_cell.angle_beta   90.00
_cell.angle_gamma   90.00
#
_symmetry.space_group_name_H-M   'P 1'
#
loop_
_entity.id
_entity.type
_entity.pdbx_description
1 polymer ?
#
loop_
_entity_poly.entity_id
_entity_poly.type
_entity_poly.pdbx_seq_one_letter_code
_entity_poly.pdbx_strand_id
1 'polypeptide(L)'
;MTHIDPTILRAQRKKLRMSMADLAQRSGVNKTTIARIERGEMTSNRRYTVARLCAHLKLNADQLAGLVPLEVAPSVTPEQAKGQLNARVSNGTRNALALVAKRYQVSAGHIIEFAPLLFHMMASESLCHRRRNLAQLRQARDAVSALESSFGHLSGRLVDDYTADEIDRLEERSINGKDIVGRTLVDGDHAEDPLAWDYIHEDQNPFVAFLRNRLGSAQPFTDSSDTLDGWSGWRSPSYSICREEALTYFDGDEDAADALLNGVFAITELPKDLREAEDPAARTAWARSKAEAAGIAAQEAMARLEERLASLKIQL
;
A
#
# COMPACT_ATOMS: atom_id res chain seq x y z
N MET A 1 9.82 15.42 -57.66
CA MET A 1 11.01 15.64 -56.80
C MET A 1 10.50 16.05 -55.42
N THR A 2 11.08 15.54 -54.32
CA THR A 2 10.55 15.77 -52.98
C THR A 2 11.38 16.81 -52.24
N HIS A 3 10.72 17.83 -51.69
CA HIS A 3 11.33 18.87 -50.87
C HIS A 3 11.37 18.41 -49.40
N ILE A 4 12.44 18.73 -48.67
CA ILE A 4 12.56 18.46 -47.22
C ILE A 4 12.54 19.82 -46.53
N ASP A 5 11.72 19.97 -45.49
CA ASP A 5 11.73 21.18 -44.68
C ASP A 5 12.99 21.19 -43.78
N PRO A 6 13.89 22.17 -43.95
CA PRO A 6 15.12 22.28 -43.16
C PRO A 6 14.87 22.40 -41.65
N THR A 7 13.78 23.07 -41.27
CA THR A 7 13.44 23.34 -39.87
C THR A 7 13.00 22.07 -39.16
N ILE A 8 12.18 21.25 -39.82
CA ILE A 8 11.70 19.96 -39.31
C ILE A 8 12.84 18.96 -39.18
N LEU A 9 13.69 18.86 -40.20
CA LEU A 9 14.87 17.99 -40.17
C LEU A 9 15.77 18.31 -38.97
N ARG A 10 16.09 19.60 -38.78
CA ARG A 10 16.94 20.06 -37.67
C ARG A 10 16.28 19.85 -36.30
N ALA A 11 14.99 20.15 -36.18
CA ALA A 11 14.23 19.98 -34.95
C ALA A 11 14.16 18.51 -34.52
N GLN A 12 13.81 17.61 -35.45
CA GLN A 12 13.70 16.19 -35.15
C GLN A 12 15.06 15.56 -34.83
N ARG A 13 16.13 15.96 -35.53
CA ARG A 13 17.49 15.50 -35.21
C ARG A 13 17.91 15.90 -33.79
N LYS A 14 17.64 17.15 -33.38
CA LYS A 14 17.90 17.64 -32.02
C LYS A 14 17.05 16.90 -30.98
N LYS A 15 15.76 16.67 -31.27
CA LYS A 15 14.84 15.91 -30.40
C LYS A 15 15.38 14.51 -30.09
N LEU A 16 15.97 13.86 -31.09
CA LEU A 16 16.60 12.53 -30.97
C LEU A 16 18.04 12.57 -30.44
N ARG A 17 18.55 13.75 -30.03
CA ARG A 17 19.93 13.96 -29.54
C ARG A 17 21.02 13.45 -30.50
N MET A 18 20.77 13.51 -31.80
CA MET A 18 21.73 13.05 -32.81
C MET A 18 22.58 14.22 -33.33
N SER A 19 23.90 14.02 -33.45
CA SER A 19 24.74 14.94 -34.23
C SER A 19 24.49 14.76 -35.73
N MET A 20 24.92 15.72 -36.57
CA MET A 20 24.85 15.55 -38.03
C MET A 20 25.70 14.37 -38.52
N ALA A 21 26.81 14.07 -37.82
CA ALA A 21 27.65 12.93 -38.14
C ALA A 21 26.93 11.61 -37.81
N ASP A 22 26.24 11.54 -36.68
CA ASP A 22 25.47 10.36 -36.28
C ASP A 22 24.31 10.09 -37.24
N LEU A 23 23.59 11.14 -37.65
CA LEU A 23 22.52 11.00 -38.63
C LEU A 23 23.07 10.57 -39.99
N ALA A 24 24.22 11.12 -40.41
CA ALA A 24 24.88 10.74 -41.65
C ALA A 24 25.28 9.26 -41.65
N GLN A 25 25.88 8.79 -40.55
CA GLN A 25 26.29 7.40 -40.40
C GLN A 25 25.09 6.46 -40.42
N ARG A 26 24.02 6.77 -39.65
CA ARG A 26 22.83 5.92 -39.55
C ARG A 26 22.04 5.90 -40.86
N SER A 27 21.76 7.06 -41.43
CA SER A 27 21.01 7.19 -42.68
C SER A 27 21.83 6.89 -43.93
N GLY A 28 23.15 6.71 -43.83
CA GLY A 28 24.08 6.60 -44.96
C GLY A 28 23.94 7.71 -46.00
N VAL A 29 23.47 8.88 -45.58
CA VAL A 29 23.46 10.12 -46.37
C VAL A 29 24.69 10.92 -45.98
N ASN A 30 25.41 11.48 -46.95
CA ASN A 30 26.63 12.24 -46.67
C ASN A 30 26.33 13.40 -45.69
N LYS A 31 27.20 13.59 -44.68
CA LYS A 31 27.14 14.69 -43.71
C LYS A 31 27.04 16.06 -44.39
N THR A 32 27.76 16.28 -45.49
CA THR A 32 27.69 17.53 -46.24
C THR A 32 26.31 17.73 -46.88
N THR A 33 25.70 16.66 -47.40
CA THR A 33 24.33 16.69 -47.92
C THR A 33 23.32 17.05 -46.83
N ILE A 34 23.42 16.44 -45.64
CA ILE A 34 22.55 16.78 -44.50
C ILE A 34 22.73 18.25 -44.09
N ALA A 35 23.96 18.75 -44.02
CA ALA A 35 24.25 20.14 -43.70
C ALA A 35 23.70 21.12 -44.76
N ARG A 36 23.71 20.76 -46.05
CA ARG A 36 23.10 21.56 -47.12
C ARG A 36 21.57 21.58 -47.02
N ILE A 37 20.95 20.45 -46.65
CA ILE A 37 19.50 20.37 -46.43
C ILE A 37 19.10 21.21 -45.21
N GLU A 38 19.78 21.09 -44.06
CA GLU A 38 19.48 21.88 -42.85
C GLU A 38 19.70 23.40 -43.03
N ARG A 39 20.54 23.80 -43.99
CA ARG A 39 20.74 25.21 -44.37
C ARG A 39 19.78 25.72 -45.44
N GLY A 40 18.92 24.85 -45.99
CA GLY A 40 18.00 25.21 -47.07
C GLY A 40 18.65 25.40 -48.44
N GLU A 41 19.90 24.96 -48.63
CA GLU A 41 20.65 25.10 -49.89
C GLU A 41 20.26 24.05 -50.94
N MET A 42 19.28 23.19 -50.64
CA MET A 42 18.78 22.15 -51.54
C MET A 42 17.27 22.31 -51.75
N THR A 43 16.90 22.75 -52.94
CA THR A 43 15.51 22.91 -53.38
C THR A 43 14.83 21.59 -53.74
N SER A 44 15.60 20.53 -53.95
CA SER A 44 15.08 19.22 -54.35
C SER A 44 15.98 18.10 -53.84
N ASN A 45 15.36 17.07 -53.24
CA ASN A 45 16.05 15.89 -52.76
C ASN A 45 15.62 14.65 -53.55
N ARG A 46 16.58 13.75 -53.78
CA ARG A 46 16.30 12.45 -54.40
C ARG A 46 15.40 11.65 -53.46
N ARG A 47 14.39 10.96 -54.02
CA ARG A 47 13.44 10.11 -53.25
C ARG A 47 14.16 9.13 -52.32
N TYR A 48 15.28 8.56 -52.78
CA TYR A 48 16.11 7.66 -51.99
C TYR A 48 16.69 8.32 -50.72
N THR A 49 17.17 9.56 -50.83
CA THR A 49 17.68 10.34 -49.69
C THR A 49 16.59 10.63 -48.67
N VAL A 50 15.40 11.02 -49.14
CA VAL A 50 14.22 11.26 -48.29
C VAL A 50 13.84 10.00 -47.54
N ALA A 51 13.71 8.86 -48.24
CA ALA A 51 13.35 7.58 -47.63
C ALA A 51 14.34 7.14 -46.53
N ARG A 52 15.65 7.30 -46.75
CA ARG A 52 16.66 6.96 -45.74
C ARG A 52 16.61 7.89 -44.53
N LEU A 53 16.41 9.19 -44.73
CA LEU A 53 16.25 10.12 -43.60
C LEU A 53 14.98 9.81 -42.79
N CYS A 54 13.86 9.58 -43.46
CA CYS A 54 12.58 9.20 -42.84
C CYS A 54 12.72 7.94 -41.95
N ALA A 55 13.38 6.89 -42.45
CA ALA A 55 13.57 5.63 -41.73
C ALA A 55 14.26 5.80 -40.37
N HIS A 56 15.20 6.75 -40.24
CA HIS A 56 15.94 6.96 -39.00
C HIS A 56 15.38 8.09 -38.13
N LEU A 57 14.66 9.04 -38.73
CA LEU A 57 13.98 10.12 -38.00
C LEU A 57 12.59 9.70 -37.49
N LYS A 58 12.13 8.50 -37.87
CA LYS A 58 10.80 7.95 -37.57
C LYS A 58 9.67 8.89 -38.01
N LEU A 59 9.84 9.51 -39.17
CA LEU A 59 8.88 10.39 -39.80
C LEU A 59 8.49 9.83 -41.17
N ASN A 60 7.28 10.12 -41.63
CA ASN A 60 6.92 9.89 -43.02
C ASN A 60 7.44 11.05 -43.92
N ALA A 61 7.42 10.85 -45.24
CA ALA A 61 7.96 11.83 -46.19
C ALA A 61 7.18 13.16 -46.16
N ASP A 62 5.88 13.12 -45.88
CA ASP A 62 5.02 14.29 -45.86
C ASP A 62 5.21 15.13 -44.57
N GLN A 63 5.46 14.49 -43.43
CA GLN A 63 5.89 15.13 -42.18
C GLN A 63 7.27 15.77 -42.35
N LEU A 64 8.22 15.08 -42.99
CA LEU A 64 9.56 15.61 -43.23
C LEU A 64 9.56 16.77 -44.24
N ALA A 65 8.56 16.83 -45.11
CA ALA A 65 8.32 17.95 -46.04
C ALA A 65 7.52 19.10 -45.44
N GLY A 66 7.01 18.96 -44.21
CA GLY A 66 6.15 19.96 -43.55
C GLY A 66 4.72 20.04 -44.08
N LEU A 67 4.28 19.03 -44.84
CA LEU A 67 2.92 18.95 -45.39
C LEU A 67 1.90 18.42 -44.37
N VAL A 68 2.36 17.70 -43.36
CA VAL A 68 1.54 17.15 -42.26
C VAL A 68 2.15 17.56 -40.93
N PRO A 69 1.37 18.03 -39.94
CA PRO A 69 1.86 18.32 -38.60
C PRO A 69 2.57 17.11 -37.99
N LEU A 70 3.69 17.35 -37.31
CA LEU A 70 4.34 16.31 -36.51
C LEU A 70 3.39 15.90 -35.38
N GLU A 71 2.98 14.64 -35.32
CA GLU A 71 2.27 14.11 -34.16
C GLU A 71 3.18 14.30 -32.93
N VAL A 72 2.82 15.26 -32.08
CA VAL A 72 3.46 15.44 -30.79
C VAL A 72 3.03 14.22 -29.98
N ALA A 73 3.93 13.24 -29.85
CA ALA A 73 3.75 12.16 -28.88
C ALA A 73 3.28 12.81 -27.56
N PRO A 74 2.15 12.36 -26.98
CA PRO A 74 1.56 13.02 -25.84
C PRO A 74 2.64 13.18 -24.78
N SER A 75 2.95 14.43 -24.43
CA SER A 75 3.83 14.69 -23.31
C SER A 75 3.11 14.13 -22.10
N VAL A 76 3.58 12.99 -21.57
CA VAL A 76 3.11 12.47 -20.29
C VAL A 76 3.31 13.63 -19.31
N THR A 77 2.21 14.24 -18.88
CA THR A 77 2.29 15.28 -17.86
C THR A 77 2.84 14.61 -16.59
N PRO A 78 3.55 15.33 -15.70
CA PRO A 78 4.01 14.75 -14.44
C PRO A 78 2.90 14.03 -13.66
N GLU A 79 1.66 14.50 -13.80
CA GLU A 79 0.42 13.94 -13.25
C GLU A 79 0.04 12.55 -13.81
N GLN A 80 0.56 12.17 -14.98
CA GLN A 80 0.32 10.88 -15.64
C GLN A 80 1.50 9.91 -15.52
N ALA A 81 2.59 10.32 -14.88
CA ALA A 81 3.75 9.47 -14.69
C ALA A 81 3.44 8.34 -13.69
N LYS A 82 3.15 7.14 -14.21
CA LYS A 82 2.94 5.94 -13.38
C LYS A 82 4.27 5.26 -13.07
N GLY A 83 4.57 5.10 -11.80
CA GLY A 83 5.69 4.30 -11.29
C GLY A 83 5.25 2.91 -10.86
N GLN A 84 6.18 1.95 -10.83
CA GLN A 84 5.93 0.61 -10.27
C GLN A 84 6.33 0.57 -8.79
N LEU A 85 5.42 0.13 -7.94
CA LEU A 85 5.67 -0.16 -6.52
C LEU A 85 5.80 -1.68 -6.34
N ASN A 86 6.96 -2.14 -5.87
CA ASN A 86 7.19 -3.56 -5.55
C ASN A 86 7.21 -3.73 -4.03
N ALA A 87 6.16 -4.33 -3.46
CA ALA A 87 6.05 -4.63 -2.04
C ALA A 87 5.72 -6.10 -1.82
N ARG A 88 6.28 -6.70 -0.76
CA ARG A 88 5.92 -8.05 -0.32
C ARG A 88 4.79 -7.96 0.69
N VAL A 89 3.70 -8.67 0.43
CA VAL A 89 2.53 -8.75 1.31
C VAL A 89 2.13 -10.21 1.52
N SER A 90 1.40 -10.50 2.59
CA SER A 90 0.89 -11.85 2.83
C SER A 90 -0.16 -12.23 1.78
N ASN A 91 -0.37 -13.54 1.62
CA ASN A 91 -1.45 -14.07 0.80
C ASN A 91 -2.82 -13.56 1.28
N GLY A 92 -3.04 -13.51 2.60
CA GLY A 92 -4.28 -12.98 3.19
C GLY A 92 -4.54 -11.53 2.79
N THR A 93 -3.55 -10.65 2.89
CA THR A 93 -3.66 -9.25 2.43
C THR A 93 -3.95 -9.15 0.94
N ARG A 94 -3.30 -9.98 0.12
CA ARG A 94 -3.53 -10.01 -1.34
C ARG A 94 -4.94 -10.48 -1.68
N ASN A 95 -5.43 -11.50 -0.98
CA ASN A 95 -6.78 -12.03 -1.14
C ASN A 95 -7.82 -10.98 -0.70
N ALA A 96 -7.63 -10.37 0.46
CA ALA A 96 -8.47 -9.28 0.96
C ALA A 96 -8.54 -8.12 -0.04
N LEU A 97 -7.42 -7.69 -0.62
CA LEU A 97 -7.41 -6.65 -1.66
C LEU A 97 -8.24 -7.05 -2.89
N ALA A 98 -8.16 -8.30 -3.33
CA ALA A 98 -8.96 -8.79 -4.45
C ALA A 98 -10.46 -8.87 -4.11
N LEU A 99 -10.82 -9.29 -2.89
CA LEU A 99 -12.20 -9.35 -2.42
C LEU A 99 -12.80 -7.94 -2.27
N VAL A 100 -12.07 -7.00 -1.66
CA VAL A 100 -12.48 -5.58 -1.55
C VAL A 100 -12.66 -4.96 -2.94
N ALA A 101 -11.72 -5.21 -3.87
CA ALA A 101 -11.83 -4.76 -5.25
C ALA A 101 -13.10 -5.26 -5.93
N LYS A 102 -13.46 -6.53 -5.70
CA LYS A 102 -14.69 -7.14 -6.22
C LYS A 102 -15.94 -6.54 -5.55
N ARG A 103 -15.96 -6.46 -4.22
CA ARG A 103 -17.09 -5.96 -3.40
C ARG A 103 -17.50 -4.55 -3.82
N TYR A 104 -16.53 -3.65 -3.96
CA TYR A 104 -16.78 -2.25 -4.27
C TYR A 104 -16.65 -1.90 -5.75
N GLN A 105 -16.35 -2.88 -6.62
CA GLN A 105 -16.14 -2.68 -8.06
C GLN A 105 -15.06 -1.64 -8.39
N VAL A 106 -14.00 -1.59 -7.57
CA VAL A 106 -12.87 -0.67 -7.73
C VAL A 106 -11.62 -1.47 -8.08
N SER A 107 -10.77 -0.93 -8.95
CA SER A 107 -9.50 -1.58 -9.28
C SER A 107 -8.58 -1.66 -8.04
N ALA A 108 -7.84 -2.75 -7.91
CA ALA A 108 -6.83 -2.90 -6.85
C ALA A 108 -5.78 -1.75 -6.88
N GLY A 109 -5.47 -1.24 -8.08
CA GLY A 109 -4.58 -0.09 -8.25
C GLY A 109 -5.13 1.17 -7.57
N HIS A 110 -6.42 1.50 -7.78
CA HIS A 110 -7.05 2.64 -7.10
C HIS A 110 -7.07 2.46 -5.59
N ILE A 111 -7.35 1.25 -5.08
CA ILE A 111 -7.31 0.98 -3.63
C ILE A 111 -5.91 1.27 -3.07
N ILE A 112 -4.86 0.82 -3.76
CA ILE A 112 -3.47 1.09 -3.38
C ILE A 112 -3.14 2.59 -3.46
N GLU A 113 -3.61 3.30 -4.49
CA GLU A 113 -3.41 4.74 -4.64
C GLU A 113 -4.13 5.54 -3.55
N PHE A 114 -5.31 5.10 -3.10
CA PHE A 114 -6.04 5.71 -1.98
C PHE A 114 -5.50 5.33 -0.61
N ALA A 115 -4.79 4.21 -0.47
CA ALA A 115 -4.34 3.69 0.82
C ALA A 115 -3.55 4.70 1.68
N PRO A 116 -2.60 5.50 1.15
CA PRO A 116 -1.90 6.51 1.94
C PRO A 116 -2.82 7.60 2.50
N LEU A 117 -3.81 8.04 1.71
CA LEU A 117 -4.77 9.05 2.14
C LEU A 117 -5.68 8.49 3.24
N LEU A 118 -6.25 7.30 3.02
CA LEU A 118 -7.11 6.64 4.00
C LEU A 118 -6.37 6.36 5.31
N PHE A 119 -5.12 5.88 5.22
CA PHE A 119 -4.27 5.67 6.38
C PHE A 119 -4.00 6.98 7.14
N HIS A 120 -3.65 8.07 6.43
CA HIS A 120 -3.43 9.38 7.04
C HIS A 120 -4.69 9.90 7.75
N MET A 121 -5.87 9.75 7.14
CA MET A 121 -7.13 10.17 7.73
C MET A 121 -7.42 9.39 9.02
N MET A 122 -7.35 8.06 8.98
CA MET A 122 -7.61 7.21 10.15
C MET A 122 -6.60 7.45 11.27
N ALA A 123 -5.31 7.58 10.95
CA ALA A 123 -4.25 7.91 11.90
C ALA A 123 -4.52 9.26 12.59
N SER A 124 -4.86 10.29 11.83
CA SER A 124 -5.16 11.62 12.35
C SER A 124 -6.41 11.62 13.23
N GLU A 125 -7.44 10.86 12.83
CA GLU A 125 -8.67 10.72 13.62
C GLU A 125 -8.41 10.00 14.95
N SER A 126 -7.60 8.93 14.94
CA SER A 126 -7.18 8.22 16.15
C SER A 126 -6.45 9.13 17.14
N LEU A 127 -5.50 9.94 16.66
CA LEU A 127 -4.78 10.92 17.50
C LEU A 127 -5.74 12.00 18.05
N CYS A 128 -6.70 12.44 17.24
CA CYS A 128 -7.71 13.40 17.68
C CYS A 128 -8.63 12.78 18.77
N HIS A 129 -9.04 11.53 18.59
CA HIS A 129 -9.82 10.78 19.57
C HIS A 129 -9.07 10.67 20.91
N ARG A 130 -7.80 10.25 20.88
CA ARG A 130 -6.95 10.20 22.09
C ARG A 130 -6.81 11.55 22.78
N ARG A 131 -6.59 12.63 22.01
CA ARG A 131 -6.52 13.99 22.57
C ARG A 131 -7.80 14.40 23.29
N ARG A 132 -8.96 14.04 22.75
CA ARG A 132 -10.25 14.32 23.41
C ARG A 132 -10.40 13.51 24.70
N ASN A 133 -10.03 12.23 24.68
CA ASN A 133 -10.10 11.38 25.87
C ASN A 133 -9.15 11.88 26.97
N LEU A 134 -7.92 12.29 26.62
CA LEU A 134 -6.98 12.89 27.56
C LEU A 134 -7.51 14.21 28.15
N ALA A 135 -8.12 15.06 27.32
CA ALA A 135 -8.75 16.30 27.81
C ALA A 135 -9.92 16.02 28.77
N GLN A 136 -10.73 15.00 28.49
CA GLN A 136 -11.81 14.56 29.37
C GLN A 136 -11.27 14.00 30.70
N LEU A 137 -10.18 13.23 30.65
CA LEU A 137 -9.51 12.72 31.84
C LEU A 137 -9.00 13.87 32.73
N ARG A 138 -8.31 14.85 32.13
CA ARG A 138 -7.82 16.05 32.84
C ARG A 138 -8.97 16.82 33.49
N GLN A 139 -10.06 17.05 32.75
CA GLN A 139 -11.26 17.70 33.29
C GLN A 139 -11.86 16.94 34.47
N ALA A 140 -11.91 15.60 34.40
CA ALA A 140 -12.41 14.77 35.49
C ALA A 140 -11.50 14.86 36.74
N ARG A 141 -10.18 14.91 36.55
CA ARG A 141 -9.21 15.10 37.64
C ARG A 141 -9.36 16.47 38.30
N ASP A 142 -9.44 17.54 37.51
CA ASP A 142 -9.66 18.90 38.03
C ASP A 142 -10.93 18.99 38.88
N ALA A 143 -12.00 18.29 38.47
CA ALA A 143 -13.24 18.23 39.23
C ALA A 143 -13.08 17.49 40.58
N VAL A 144 -12.26 16.44 40.63
CA VAL A 144 -11.91 15.75 41.88
C VAL A 144 -11.05 16.66 42.77
N SER A 145 -10.07 17.36 42.20
CA SER A 145 -9.22 18.26 42.95
C SER A 145 -9.98 19.44 43.56
N ALA A 146 -11.00 19.95 42.88
CA ALA A 146 -11.88 20.97 43.44
C ALA A 146 -12.64 20.51 44.71
N LEU A 147 -12.75 19.20 44.96
CA LEU A 147 -13.40 18.66 46.17
C LEU A 147 -12.45 18.57 47.37
N GLU A 148 -11.14 18.82 47.20
CA GLU A 148 -10.13 18.69 48.27
C GLU A 148 -10.49 19.48 49.52
N SER A 149 -10.93 20.74 49.36
CA SER A 149 -11.32 21.61 50.46
C SER A 149 -12.53 21.10 51.24
N SER A 150 -13.34 20.21 50.65
CA SER A 150 -14.48 19.58 51.31
C SER A 150 -14.08 18.42 52.21
N PHE A 151 -12.86 17.90 52.06
CA PHE A 151 -12.34 16.73 52.76
C PHE A 151 -11.02 17.02 53.49
N GLY A 152 -10.99 18.04 54.35
CA GLY A 152 -9.77 18.47 55.06
C GLY A 152 -9.10 17.46 56.00
N HIS A 153 -9.67 16.26 56.18
CA HIS A 153 -9.07 15.16 56.93
C HIS A 153 -8.48 14.05 56.04
N LEU A 154 -8.77 14.08 54.73
CA LEU A 154 -8.22 13.12 53.77
C LEU A 154 -6.85 13.59 53.30
N SER A 155 -5.95 12.65 53.04
CA SER A 155 -4.62 12.97 52.54
C SER A 155 -4.69 13.54 51.13
N GLY A 156 -3.85 14.53 50.83
CA GLY A 156 -3.68 15.06 49.47
C GLY A 156 -3.40 14.01 48.40
N ARG A 157 -2.92 12.80 48.76
CA ARG A 157 -2.78 11.65 47.84
C ARG A 157 -4.07 11.22 47.12
N LEU A 158 -5.24 11.55 47.67
CA LEU A 158 -6.51 11.29 46.99
C LEU A 158 -6.72 12.21 45.77
N VAL A 159 -6.06 13.37 45.79
CA VAL A 159 -6.31 14.49 44.90
C VAL A 159 -5.11 14.80 44.00
N ASP A 160 -3.89 14.61 44.52
CA ASP A 160 -2.61 14.85 43.87
C ASP A 160 -1.89 13.50 43.70
N ASP A 161 -1.85 13.04 42.46
CA ASP A 161 -1.21 11.79 42.05
C ASP A 161 -0.14 12.12 40.99
N TYR A 162 1.10 12.21 41.45
CA TYR A 162 2.26 12.51 40.62
C TYR A 162 2.48 11.47 39.51
N THR A 163 2.11 10.21 39.74
CA THR A 163 2.21 9.13 38.76
C THR A 163 1.22 9.35 37.63
N ALA A 164 0.00 9.72 37.98
CA ALA A 164 -1.05 10.12 37.04
C ALA A 164 -0.63 11.31 36.15
N ASP A 165 0.01 12.32 36.74
CA ASP A 165 0.54 13.49 36.02
C ASP A 165 1.67 13.13 35.05
N GLU A 166 2.56 12.20 35.44
CA GLU A 166 3.62 11.72 34.55
C GLU A 166 3.01 10.99 33.34
N ILE A 167 2.10 10.04 33.56
CA ILE A 167 1.43 9.29 32.50
C ILE A 167 0.71 10.24 31.52
N ASP A 168 0.03 11.27 32.03
CA ASP A 168 -0.64 12.28 31.19
C ASP A 168 0.34 13.02 30.26
N ARG A 169 1.54 13.35 30.74
CA ARG A 169 2.57 14.02 29.93
C ARG A 169 3.16 13.06 28.90
N LEU A 170 3.32 11.78 29.24
CA LEU A 170 3.78 10.76 28.32
C LEU A 170 2.78 10.56 27.17
N GLU A 171 1.49 10.49 27.47
CA GLU A 171 0.45 10.39 26.46
C GLU A 171 0.38 11.65 25.58
N GLU A 172 0.45 12.84 26.17
CA GLU A 172 0.50 14.09 25.40
C GLU A 172 1.72 14.16 24.47
N ARG A 173 2.89 13.70 24.94
CA ARG A 173 4.11 13.58 24.14
C ARG A 173 3.92 12.59 23.00
N SER A 174 3.33 11.41 23.25
CA SER A 174 3.01 10.41 22.22
C SER A 174 2.10 10.99 21.13
N ILE A 175 1.01 11.65 21.53
CA ILE A 175 0.06 12.29 20.60
C ILE A 175 0.75 13.36 19.75
N ASN A 176 1.53 14.25 20.37
CA ASN A 176 2.23 15.33 19.67
C ASN A 176 3.35 14.80 18.76
N GLY A 177 3.96 13.68 19.12
CA GLY A 177 4.92 12.94 18.32
C GLY A 177 4.31 12.15 17.15
N LYS A 178 2.98 12.16 16.99
CA LYS A 178 2.24 11.37 15.99
C LYS A 178 2.43 9.86 16.16
N ASP A 179 2.70 9.41 17.38
CA ASP A 179 2.85 8.00 17.70
C ASP A 179 1.47 7.36 17.86
N ILE A 180 0.94 6.80 16.77
CA ILE A 180 -0.40 6.20 16.76
C ILE A 180 -0.48 4.89 17.54
N VAL A 181 0.63 4.18 17.72
CA VAL A 181 0.70 2.86 18.36
C VAL A 181 1.11 2.91 19.84
N GLY A 182 1.47 4.08 20.38
CA GLY A 182 1.85 4.23 21.78
C GLY A 182 3.26 3.71 22.12
N ARG A 183 4.17 3.64 21.13
CA ARG A 183 5.57 3.22 21.35
C ARG A 183 6.32 4.15 22.29
N THR A 184 6.08 5.46 22.22
CA THR A 184 6.85 6.44 23.00
C THR A 184 6.44 6.51 24.47
N LEU A 185 5.43 5.73 24.87
CA LEU A 185 5.01 5.60 26.27
C LEU A 185 6.06 4.84 27.08
N VAL A 186 6.73 3.85 26.47
CA VAL A 186 7.75 3.01 27.13
C VAL A 186 9.18 3.46 26.84
N ASP A 187 9.36 4.55 26.09
CA ASP A 187 10.68 5.07 25.74
C ASP A 187 11.23 5.95 26.89
N GLY A 188 12.14 5.39 27.69
CA GLY A 188 12.93 6.11 28.69
C GLY A 188 13.01 5.40 30.05
N ASP A 189 13.84 5.94 30.94
CA ASP A 189 13.86 5.56 32.36
C ASP A 189 12.73 6.31 33.06
N HIS A 190 11.54 5.71 33.05
CA HIS A 190 10.37 6.19 33.80
C HIS A 190 10.37 5.59 35.20
N ALA A 191 9.93 6.38 36.19
CA ALA A 191 9.86 5.90 37.58
C ALA A 191 8.79 4.82 37.76
N GLU A 192 7.75 4.85 36.93
CA GLU A 192 6.60 3.95 36.96
C GLU A 192 6.32 3.43 35.55
N ASP A 193 5.79 2.20 35.46
CA ASP A 193 5.35 1.63 34.18
C ASP A 193 4.00 2.26 33.79
N PRO A 194 3.91 2.99 32.67
CA PRO A 194 2.66 3.61 32.24
C PRO A 194 1.64 2.61 31.69
N LEU A 195 2.03 1.35 31.49
CA LEU A 195 1.17 0.30 30.95
C LEU A 195 0.59 -0.59 32.05
N ALA A 196 -0.60 -1.12 31.79
CA ALA A 196 -1.18 -2.17 32.62
C ALA A 196 -0.32 -3.44 32.55
N TRP A 197 -0.23 -4.20 33.64
CA TRP A 197 0.59 -5.43 33.69
C TRP A 197 0.20 -6.49 32.67
N ASP A 198 -1.07 -6.53 32.27
CA ASP A 198 -1.62 -7.44 31.25
C ASP A 198 -1.71 -6.78 29.87
N TYR A 199 -1.05 -5.64 29.67
CA TYR A 199 -1.11 -4.92 28.40
C TYR A 199 -0.44 -5.69 27.27
N ILE A 200 -1.20 -5.96 26.21
CA ILE A 200 -0.70 -6.64 25.01
C ILE A 200 -0.54 -5.62 23.88
N HIS A 201 0.70 -5.25 23.56
CA HIS A 201 1.00 -4.26 22.51
C HIS A 201 0.37 -4.58 21.15
N GLU A 202 0.24 -5.87 20.80
CA GLU A 202 -0.31 -6.27 19.51
C GLU A 202 -1.81 -5.96 19.42
N ASP A 203 -2.55 -6.15 20.52
CA ASP A 203 -4.00 -6.13 20.53
C ASP A 203 -4.56 -4.84 21.11
N GLN A 204 -3.87 -4.23 22.06
CA GLN A 204 -4.37 -3.13 22.85
C GLN A 204 -3.74 -1.78 22.48
N ASN A 205 -2.90 -1.74 21.43
CA ASN A 205 -2.38 -0.45 21.00
C ASN A 205 -3.50 0.51 20.58
N PRO A 206 -3.32 1.82 20.83
CA PRO A 206 -4.40 2.79 20.68
C PRO A 206 -4.99 2.85 19.26
N PHE A 207 -4.17 2.61 18.23
CA PHE A 207 -4.63 2.61 16.85
C PHE A 207 -5.48 1.38 16.52
N VAL A 208 -5.07 0.18 16.95
CA VAL A 208 -5.85 -1.05 16.77
C VAL A 208 -7.19 -0.96 17.52
N ALA A 209 -7.18 -0.49 18.77
CA ALA A 209 -8.41 -0.29 19.53
C ALA A 209 -9.36 0.70 18.84
N PHE A 210 -8.83 1.80 18.32
CA PHE A 210 -9.59 2.77 17.52
C PHE A 210 -10.17 2.14 16.25
N LEU A 211 -9.36 1.43 15.46
CA LEU A 211 -9.81 0.80 14.21
C LEU A 211 -10.87 -0.28 14.46
N ARG A 212 -10.75 -1.09 15.52
CA ARG A 212 -11.78 -2.06 15.90
C ARG A 212 -13.12 -1.40 16.21
N ASN A 213 -13.09 -0.30 16.97
CA ASN A 213 -14.31 0.45 17.27
C ASN A 213 -14.94 1.01 15.99
N ARG A 214 -14.13 1.58 15.08
CA ARG A 214 -14.60 2.08 13.78
C ARG A 214 -15.16 0.97 12.91
N LEU A 215 -14.50 -0.20 12.88
CA LEU A 215 -14.97 -1.37 12.14
C LEU A 215 -16.33 -1.82 12.66
N GLY A 216 -16.47 -2.01 13.97
CA GLY A 216 -17.75 -2.37 14.60
C GLY A 216 -18.86 -1.35 14.37
N SER A 217 -18.52 -0.05 14.29
CA SER A 217 -19.49 1.01 13.98
C SER A 217 -19.89 1.06 12.50
N ALA A 218 -19.05 0.57 11.60
CA ALA A 218 -19.25 0.61 10.16
C ALA A 218 -20.03 -0.61 9.62
N GLN A 219 -20.14 -1.69 10.40
CA GLN A 219 -20.85 -2.90 10.02
C GLN A 219 -22.38 -2.68 10.03
N PRO A 220 -23.08 -2.78 8.89
CA PRO A 220 -24.52 -2.64 8.86
C PRO A 220 -25.19 -3.94 9.29
N PHE A 221 -25.76 -4.01 10.50
CA PHE A 221 -26.87 -4.90 10.98
C PHE A 221 -26.91 -6.41 10.58
N THR A 222 -25.92 -6.94 9.89
CA THR A 222 -25.74 -8.34 9.51
C THR A 222 -24.46 -8.85 10.16
N ASP A 223 -24.39 -10.15 10.47
CA ASP A 223 -23.25 -10.89 11.06
C ASP A 223 -21.96 -10.84 10.21
N SER A 224 -21.53 -9.66 9.75
CA SER A 224 -20.26 -9.48 9.08
C SER A 224 -19.15 -9.66 10.09
N SER A 225 -18.48 -10.80 10.02
CA SER A 225 -17.36 -11.22 10.87
C SER A 225 -16.05 -10.49 10.54
N ASP A 226 -16.09 -9.25 10.06
CA ASP A 226 -14.85 -8.54 9.74
C ASP A 226 -14.12 -8.25 11.06
N THR A 227 -12.88 -8.73 11.18
CA THR A 227 -12.05 -8.60 12.39
C THR A 227 -10.73 -7.91 12.09
N LEU A 228 -10.22 -7.23 13.12
CA LEU A 228 -8.83 -6.79 13.18
C LEU A 228 -8.20 -7.50 14.38
N ASP A 229 -7.42 -8.54 14.14
CA ASP A 229 -6.90 -9.39 15.21
C ASP A 229 -5.76 -8.71 15.95
N GLY A 230 -4.92 -7.92 15.27
CA GLY A 230 -3.88 -7.15 15.95
C GLY A 230 -2.84 -6.55 15.01
N TRP A 231 -2.01 -5.66 15.56
CA TRP A 231 -0.86 -5.09 14.88
C TRP A 231 0.23 -4.68 15.88
N SER A 232 1.33 -5.43 15.92
CA SER A 232 2.44 -5.14 16.82
C SER A 232 3.50 -4.19 16.27
N GLY A 233 3.29 -3.68 15.05
CA GLY A 233 4.18 -2.73 14.39
C GLY A 233 5.54 -3.27 13.95
N TRP A 234 5.98 -4.45 14.44
CA TRP A 234 7.11 -5.21 13.90
C TRP A 234 6.65 -6.40 13.04
N ARG A 235 5.40 -6.84 13.22
CA ARG A 235 4.69 -7.72 12.27
C ARG A 235 3.73 -6.93 11.39
N SER A 236 3.36 -7.54 10.27
CA SER A 236 2.23 -7.08 9.47
C SER A 236 0.93 -7.14 10.30
N PRO A 237 -0.04 -6.24 10.06
CA PRO A 237 -1.34 -6.32 10.70
C PRO A 237 -2.05 -7.63 10.32
N SER A 238 -2.76 -8.22 11.29
CA SER A 238 -3.63 -9.39 11.11
C SER A 238 -5.08 -8.96 11.14
N TYR A 239 -5.84 -9.31 10.11
CA TYR A 239 -7.24 -8.96 9.96
C TYR A 239 -7.92 -9.93 8.99
N SER A 240 -9.23 -10.07 9.14
CA SER A 240 -10.10 -10.81 8.23
C SER A 240 -11.22 -9.89 7.78
N ILE A 241 -11.40 -9.69 6.48
CA ILE A 241 -12.45 -8.84 5.92
C ILE A 241 -13.07 -9.47 4.69
N CYS A 242 -14.30 -9.08 4.36
CA CYS A 242 -15.03 -9.60 3.18
C CYS A 242 -15.32 -11.10 3.27
N ARG A 243 -15.68 -11.59 4.47
CA ARG A 243 -16.03 -13.01 4.67
C ARG A 243 -17.23 -13.43 3.81
N GLU A 244 -18.22 -12.56 3.67
CA GLU A 244 -19.41 -12.81 2.84
C GLU A 244 -19.03 -13.11 1.38
N GLU A 245 -18.12 -12.32 0.80
CA GLU A 245 -17.62 -12.56 -0.54
C GLU A 245 -16.83 -13.86 -0.65
N ALA A 246 -16.05 -14.21 0.37
CA ALA A 246 -15.31 -15.47 0.43
C ALA A 246 -16.25 -16.68 0.52
N LEU A 247 -17.27 -16.64 1.39
CA LEU A 247 -18.30 -17.67 1.51
C LEU A 247 -19.06 -17.85 0.19
N THR A 248 -19.49 -16.73 -0.42
CA THR A 248 -20.16 -16.76 -1.73
C THR A 248 -19.26 -17.37 -2.81
N TYR A 249 -17.95 -17.14 -2.73
CA TYR A 249 -16.99 -17.69 -3.69
C TYR A 249 -16.83 -19.22 -3.58
N PHE A 250 -17.04 -19.79 -2.39
CA PHE A 250 -16.92 -21.22 -2.09
C PHE A 250 -18.25 -21.90 -1.76
N ASP A 251 -19.38 -21.36 -2.22
CA ASP A 251 -20.72 -21.94 -2.05
C ASP A 251 -21.13 -22.17 -0.58
N GLY A 252 -20.74 -21.24 0.29
CA GLY A 252 -21.04 -21.27 1.72
C GLY A 252 -20.09 -22.14 2.54
N ASP A 253 -19.02 -22.68 1.96
CA ASP A 253 -18.02 -23.48 2.69
C ASP A 253 -17.15 -22.60 3.61
N GLU A 254 -17.37 -22.71 4.91
CA GLU A 254 -16.68 -21.90 5.92
C GLU A 254 -15.17 -22.19 5.99
N ASP A 255 -14.77 -23.47 5.94
CA ASP A 255 -13.36 -23.87 6.04
C ASP A 255 -12.54 -23.35 4.85
N ALA A 256 -13.10 -23.44 3.63
CA ALA A 256 -12.45 -22.91 2.42
C ALA A 256 -12.40 -21.38 2.43
N ALA A 257 -13.46 -20.72 2.89
CA ALA A 257 -13.47 -19.27 3.07
C ALA A 257 -12.40 -18.83 4.07
N ASP A 258 -12.29 -19.51 5.21
CA ASP A 258 -11.30 -19.18 6.25
C ASP A 258 -9.88 -19.47 5.82
N ALA A 259 -9.64 -20.56 5.10
CA ALA A 259 -8.35 -20.84 4.50
C ALA A 259 -7.94 -19.72 3.53
N LEU A 260 -8.89 -19.18 2.75
CA LEU A 260 -8.62 -18.07 1.84
C LEU A 260 -8.31 -16.78 2.61
N LEU A 261 -9.14 -16.40 3.57
CA LEU A 261 -9.02 -15.14 4.33
C LEU A 261 -7.73 -15.10 5.15
N ASN A 262 -7.37 -16.22 5.78
CA ASN A 262 -6.12 -16.37 6.53
C ASN A 262 -4.88 -16.51 5.63
N GLY A 263 -5.06 -16.58 4.31
CA GLY A 263 -3.97 -16.60 3.35
C GLY A 263 -3.24 -17.94 3.25
N VAL A 264 -3.91 -19.06 3.58
CA VAL A 264 -3.35 -20.42 3.41
C VAL A 264 -2.94 -20.67 1.96
N PHE A 265 -3.71 -20.13 1.02
CA PHE A 265 -3.40 -20.09 -0.40
C PHE A 265 -3.77 -18.72 -0.98
N ALA A 266 -3.19 -18.37 -2.13
CA ALA A 266 -3.58 -17.16 -2.86
C ALA A 266 -4.69 -17.45 -3.88
N ILE A 267 -5.61 -16.50 -4.13
CA ILE A 267 -6.62 -16.63 -5.21
C ILE A 267 -5.95 -16.92 -6.57
N THR A 268 -4.74 -16.40 -6.78
CA THR A 268 -3.99 -16.59 -8.03
C THR A 268 -3.40 -17.99 -8.18
N GLU A 269 -3.34 -18.78 -7.12
CA GLU A 269 -2.88 -20.19 -7.17
C GLU A 269 -3.99 -21.13 -7.62
N LEU A 270 -5.26 -20.71 -7.58
CA LEU A 270 -6.33 -21.49 -8.19
C LEU A 270 -6.05 -21.66 -9.68
N PRO A 271 -6.17 -22.90 -10.22
CA PRO A 271 -6.12 -23.14 -11.65
C PRO A 271 -7.04 -22.19 -12.41
N LYS A 272 -6.56 -21.66 -13.54
CA LYS A 272 -7.31 -20.66 -14.32
C LYS A 272 -8.73 -21.14 -14.65
N ASP A 273 -8.84 -22.42 -15.03
CA ASP A 273 -10.11 -23.04 -15.40
C ASP A 273 -11.09 -23.08 -14.22
N LEU A 274 -10.62 -23.36 -13.00
CA LEU A 274 -11.46 -23.35 -11.80
C LEU A 274 -11.82 -21.94 -11.34
N ARG A 275 -10.94 -20.96 -11.56
CA ARG A 275 -11.19 -19.57 -11.20
C ARG A 275 -12.23 -18.91 -12.11
N GLU A 276 -12.24 -19.26 -13.39
CA GLU A 276 -13.15 -18.69 -14.40
C GLU A 276 -14.43 -19.53 -14.59
N ALA A 277 -14.42 -20.80 -14.21
CA ALA A 277 -15.61 -21.65 -14.26
C ALA A 277 -16.65 -21.28 -13.20
N GLU A 278 -17.92 -21.41 -13.58
CA GLU A 278 -19.07 -21.43 -12.66
C GLU A 278 -19.21 -22.82 -12.02
N ASP A 279 -18.13 -23.33 -11.43
CA ASP A 279 -18.12 -24.59 -10.67
C ASP A 279 -17.57 -24.34 -9.25
N PRO A 280 -18.42 -23.85 -8.34
CA PRO A 280 -18.04 -23.61 -6.95
C PRO A 280 -17.58 -24.88 -6.23
N ALA A 281 -18.18 -26.04 -6.54
CA ALA A 281 -17.86 -27.31 -5.89
C ALA A 281 -16.41 -27.75 -6.17
N ALA A 282 -15.96 -27.63 -7.42
CA ALA A 282 -14.58 -27.93 -7.78
C ALA A 282 -13.58 -26.94 -7.16
N ARG A 283 -13.94 -25.65 -7.02
CA ARG A 283 -13.12 -24.67 -6.29
C ARG A 283 -12.99 -25.02 -4.81
N THR A 284 -14.10 -25.38 -4.17
CA THR A 284 -14.14 -25.75 -2.75
C THR A 284 -13.33 -27.02 -2.48
N ALA A 285 -13.45 -28.05 -3.32
CA ALA A 285 -12.66 -29.27 -3.21
C ALA A 285 -11.14 -29.00 -3.30
N TRP A 286 -10.73 -28.13 -4.23
CA TRP A 286 -9.34 -27.71 -4.35
C TRP A 286 -8.86 -26.93 -3.12
N ALA A 287 -9.65 -26.00 -2.62
CA ALA A 287 -9.34 -25.19 -1.45
C ALA A 287 -9.16 -26.05 -0.19
N ARG A 288 -10.06 -27.01 0.05
CA ARG A 288 -9.96 -27.96 1.17
C ARG A 288 -8.68 -28.79 1.10
N SER A 289 -8.31 -29.29 -0.07
CA SER A 289 -7.05 -30.02 -0.25
C SER A 289 -5.82 -29.18 0.12
N LYS A 290 -5.84 -27.87 -0.20
CA LYS A 290 -4.79 -26.94 0.21
C LYS A 290 -4.78 -26.67 1.71
N ALA A 291 -5.95 -26.49 2.31
CA ALA A 291 -6.08 -26.31 3.75
C ALA A 291 -5.54 -27.52 4.53
N GLU A 292 -5.90 -28.73 4.10
CA GLU A 292 -5.42 -29.98 4.70
C GLU A 292 -3.89 -30.11 4.60
N ALA A 293 -3.33 -29.88 3.41
CA ALA A 293 -1.88 -29.92 3.20
C ALA A 293 -1.13 -28.89 4.06
N ALA A 294 -1.70 -27.69 4.23
CA ALA A 294 -1.12 -26.66 5.09
C ALA A 294 -1.21 -27.03 6.58
N GLY A 295 -2.32 -27.64 7.01
CA GLY A 295 -2.49 -28.14 8.37
C GLY A 295 -1.43 -29.19 8.74
N ILE A 296 -1.20 -30.15 7.85
CA ILE A 296 -0.13 -31.17 8.01
C ILE A 296 1.24 -30.50 8.10
N ALA A 297 1.54 -29.56 7.21
CA ALA A 297 2.82 -28.85 7.21
C ALA A 297 3.05 -28.03 8.50
N ALA A 298 1.99 -27.41 9.04
CA ALA A 298 2.05 -26.66 10.30
C ALA A 298 2.34 -27.57 11.49
N GLN A 299 1.70 -28.74 11.56
CA GLN A 299 1.96 -29.75 12.60
C GLN A 299 3.42 -30.23 12.56
N GLU A 300 3.95 -30.53 11.38
CA GLU A 300 5.36 -30.92 11.21
C GLU A 300 6.32 -29.78 11.63
N ALA A 301 6.00 -28.53 11.30
CA ALA A 301 6.82 -27.39 11.67
C ALA A 301 6.83 -27.16 13.20
N MET A 302 5.69 -27.32 13.87
CA MET A 302 5.59 -27.26 15.33
C MET A 302 6.41 -28.37 15.98
N ALA A 303 6.28 -29.62 15.53
CA ALA A 303 7.06 -30.75 16.05
C ALA A 303 8.58 -30.50 15.94
N ARG A 304 9.05 -29.93 14.82
CA ARG A 304 10.46 -29.56 14.64
C ARG A 304 10.91 -28.42 15.56
N LEU A 305 10.04 -27.45 15.83
CA LEU A 305 10.35 -26.37 16.77
C LEU A 305 10.45 -26.89 18.21
N GLU A 306 9.56 -27.80 18.61
CA GLU A 306 9.60 -28.46 19.91
C GLU A 306 10.88 -29.29 20.08
N GLU A 307 11.28 -30.06 19.07
CA GLU A 307 12.54 -30.81 19.06
C GLU A 307 13.76 -29.89 19.16
N ARG A 308 13.73 -28.76 18.45
CA ARG A 308 14.80 -27.76 18.50
C ARG A 308 14.88 -27.04 19.85
N LEU A 309 13.74 -26.72 20.46
CA LEU A 309 13.68 -26.15 21.80
C LEU A 309 14.15 -27.16 22.86
N ALA A 310 13.80 -28.44 22.70
CA ALA A 310 14.26 -29.51 23.59
C ALA A 310 15.78 -29.71 23.50
N SER A 311 16.36 -29.70 22.31
CA SER A 311 17.82 -29.83 22.13
C SER A 311 18.62 -28.62 22.67
N LEU A 312 18.07 -27.40 22.56
CA LEU A 312 18.67 -26.20 23.16
C LEU A 312 18.63 -26.23 24.69
N LYS A 313 17.58 -26.79 25.30
CA LYS A 313 17.47 -26.95 26.75
C LYS A 313 18.44 -27.98 27.35
N ILE A 314 18.97 -28.90 26.54
CA ILE A 314 19.96 -29.91 26.99
C ILE A 314 21.40 -29.35 26.95
N GLN A 315 21.64 -28.25 26.24
CA GLN A 315 22.97 -27.63 26.09
C GLN A 315 23.23 -26.46 27.06
N LEU A 316 22.25 -26.10 27.90
CA LEU A 316 22.33 -25.09 28.96
C LEU A 316 22.37 -25.77 30.32
#